data_AF-A0A925FRR8-F1
#
_entry.id   AF-A0A925FRR8-F1
#
_cell.length_a   1.000
_cell.length_b   1.000
_cell.length_c   1.000
_cell.angle_alpha   90.00
_cell.angle_beta   90.00
_cell.angle_gamma   90.00
#
_symmetry.space_group_name_H-M   'P 1'
#
loop_
_entity.id
_entity.type
_entity.pdbx_description
1 polymer ?
#
loop_
_entity_poly.entity_id
_entity_poly.type
_entity_poly.pdbx_seq_one_letter_code
_entity_poly.pdbx_strand_id
1 'polypeptide(L)' 'QNQVTLIGVDRNKKTISHLTEALNIVNVPTLIVMKDGKEVGRIVEYGKYGQPDKEISEIINAVK' A
#
# COMPACT_ATOMS: atom_id res chain seq x y z
N GLN A 1 -8.00 17.05 -5.18
CA GLN A 1 -8.23 15.96 -4.20
C GLN A 1 -6.91 15.20 -4.06
N ASN A 2 -6.43 14.96 -2.84
CA ASN A 2 -5.23 14.15 -2.64
C ASN A 2 -5.55 12.69 -2.98
N GLN A 3 -4.96 12.18 -4.06
CA GLN A 3 -5.10 10.78 -4.48
C GLN A 3 -4.06 9.85 -3.81
N VAL A 4 -3.17 10.42 -3.01
CA VAL A 4 -2.06 9.71 -2.36
C VAL A 4 -1.98 10.11 -0.90
N THR A 5 -1.89 9.11 -0.02
CA THR A 5 -1.61 9.28 1.41
C THR A 5 -0.32 8.53 1.73
N LEU A 6 0.62 9.22 2.39
CA LEU A 6 1.89 8.64 2.82
C LEU A 6 1.91 8.55 4.34
N ILE A 7 2.28 7.37 4.84
CA ILE A 7 2.30 7.10 6.28
C ILE A 7 3.69 6.58 6.63
N GLY A 8 4.46 7.41 7.31
CA GLY A 8 5.78 7.04 7.83
C GLY A 8 5.62 6.13 9.06
N VAL A 9 6.41 5.07 9.11
CA VAL A 9 6.41 4.10 10.22
C VAL A 9 7.82 3.99 10.81
N ASP A 10 7.93 3.66 12.09
CA ASP A 10 9.23 3.40 12.73
C ASP A 10 9.75 1.99 12.40
N ARG A 11 10.95 1.62 12.89
CA ARG A 11 11.50 0.27 12.67
C ARG A 11 10.60 -0.83 13.25
N ASN A 12 9.86 -0.53 14.31
CA ASN A 12 8.90 -1.44 14.93
C ASN A 12 7.56 -1.49 14.17
N LYS A 13 7.42 -0.74 13.07
CA LYS A 13 6.23 -0.64 12.23
C LYS A 13 5.00 -0.23 13.03
N LYS A 14 5.20 0.64 14.02
CA LYS A 14 4.13 1.25 14.81
C LYS A 14 3.73 2.56 14.15
N THR A 15 2.41 2.79 14.11
CA THR A 15 1.82 4.02 13.61
C THR A 15 0.85 4.60 14.64
N ILE A 16 0.60 5.90 14.53
CA ILE A 16 -0.50 6.53 15.27
C ILE A 16 -1.80 5.82 14.87
N SER A 17 -2.64 5.50 15.86
CA SER A 17 -3.92 4.82 15.66
C SER A 17 -3.85 3.37 15.16
N HIS A 18 -2.72 2.69 15.33
CA HIS A 18 -2.58 1.26 15.03
C HIS A 18 -2.92 0.85 13.59
N LEU A 19 -2.69 1.77 12.65
CA LEU A 19 -3.09 1.56 11.27
C LEU A 19 -2.27 0.46 10.58
N THR A 20 -1.01 0.30 10.97
CA THR A 20 -0.16 -0.80 10.51
C THR A 20 -0.67 -2.16 10.96
N GLU A 21 -1.18 -2.29 12.20
CA GLU A 21 -1.86 -3.52 12.64
C GLU A 21 -3.19 -3.70 11.89
N ALA A 22 -4.00 -2.64 11.78
CA ALA A 22 -5.30 -2.70 11.10
C ALA A 22 -5.20 -3.09 9.62
N LEU A 23 -4.14 -2.66 8.93
CA LEU A 23 -3.87 -2.97 7.52
C LEU A 23 -2.99 -4.21 7.34
N ASN A 24 -2.63 -4.91 8.43
CA ASN A 24 -1.75 -6.09 8.42
C ASN A 24 -0.41 -5.83 7.71
N ILE A 25 0.28 -4.75 8.05
CA ILE A 25 1.58 -4.40 7.49
C ILE A 25 2.69 -5.12 8.27
N VAL A 26 3.20 -6.21 7.69
CA VAL A 26 4.31 -6.99 8.27
C VAL A 26 5.66 -6.55 7.68
N ASN A 27 5.70 -6.27 6.38
CA ASN A 27 6.92 -5.91 5.66
C ASN A 27 6.84 -4.47 5.13
N VAL A 28 7.99 -3.81 5.02
CA VAL A 28 8.08 -2.41 4.56
C VAL A 28 9.20 -2.26 3.53
N PRO A 29 9.01 -1.46 2.48
CA PRO A 29 7.82 -0.64 2.17
C PRO A 29 6.61 -1.49 1.73
N THR A 30 5.39 -1.02 2.01
CA THR A 30 4.15 -1.60 1.45
C THR A 30 3.31 -0.47 0.85
N LEU A 31 2.87 -0.66 -0.40
CA LEU A 31 2.00 0.26 -1.13
C LEU A 31 0.62 -0.38 -1.24
N ILE A 32 -0.45 0.33 -0.86
CA ILE A 32 -1.82 -0.19 -0.91
C ILE A 32 -2.65 0.69 -1.85
N VAL A 33 -3.35 0.07 -2.78
CA VAL A 33 -4.32 0.72 -3.65
C VAL A 33 -5.71 0.54 -3.05
N MET A 34 -6.38 1.66 -2.79
CA MET A 34 -7.71 1.70 -2.21
C MET A 34 -8.71 2.25 -3.23
N LYS A 35 -9.89 1.64 -3.32
CA LYS A 35 -11.05 2.14 -4.08
C LYS A 35 -12.31 2.03 -3.23
N ASP A 36 -13.06 3.13 -3.11
CA ASP A 36 -14.31 3.19 -2.35
C ASP A 36 -14.21 2.64 -0.91
N GLY A 37 -13.08 2.94 -0.25
CA GLY A 37 -12.79 2.50 1.12
C GLY A 37 -12.37 1.04 1.26
N LYS A 38 -12.23 0.30 0.16
CA LYS A 38 -11.76 -1.09 0.14
C LYS A 38 -10.38 -1.19 -0.51
N GLU A 39 -9.57 -2.09 0.01
CA GLU A 39 -8.33 -2.46 -0.64
C GLU A 39 -8.61 -3.28 -1.89
N VAL A 40 -7.99 -2.89 -3.01
CA VAL A 40 -8.10 -3.61 -4.29
C VAL A 40 -6.80 -4.26 -4.72
N GLY A 41 -5.69 -3.91 -4.07
CA GLY A 41 -4.41 -4.55 -4.27
C GLY A 41 -3.31 -3.87 -3.45
N ARG A 42 -2.19 -4.57 -3.26
CA ARG A 42 -1.01 -4.04 -2.58
C ARG A 42 0.28 -4.58 -3.19
N ILE A 43 1.36 -3.84 -3.03
CA ILE A 43 2.73 -4.21 -3.39
C ILE A 43 3.55 -4.22 -2.11
N VAL A 44 4.25 -5.32 -1.86
CA VAL A 44 5.09 -5.51 -0.67
C VAL A 44 6.55 -5.54 -1.09
N GLU A 45 7.35 -4.67 -0.46
CA GLU A 45 8.78 -4.46 -0.72
C GLU A 45 9.09 -4.16 -2.19
N TYR A 46 9.55 -5.17 -2.94
CA TYR A 46 9.93 -5.06 -4.34
C TYR A 46 8.82 -5.51 -5.30
N GLY A 47 7.71 -6.03 -4.78
CA GLY A 47 6.63 -6.55 -5.61
C GLY A 47 7.06 -7.73 -6.47
N LYS A 48 6.34 -7.93 -7.58
CA LYS A 48 6.60 -9.01 -8.55
C LYS A 48 7.69 -8.68 -9.55
N TYR A 49 7.80 -7.41 -9.95
CA TYR A 49 8.66 -6.98 -11.05
C TYR A 49 9.82 -6.08 -10.58
N GLY A 50 9.89 -5.69 -9.31
CA GLY A 50 10.83 -4.66 -8.86
C GLY A 50 10.49 -3.26 -9.37
N GLN A 51 9.33 -3.09 -10.01
CA GLN A 51 8.89 -1.87 -10.68
C GLN A 51 7.50 -1.48 -10.13
N PRO A 52 7.46 -0.73 -9.02
CA PRO A 52 6.20 -0.38 -8.34
C PRO A 52 5.20 0.31 -9.27
N ASP A 53 5.66 1.20 -10.15
CA ASP A 53 4.79 1.96 -11.07
C ASP A 53 4.01 1.05 -12.03
N LYS A 54 4.68 0.00 -12.53
CA LYS A 54 4.06 -0.98 -13.43
C LYS A 54 3.01 -1.79 -12.70
N GLU A 55 3.31 -2.24 -11.49
CA GLU A 55 2.39 -3.04 -10.67
C GLU A 55 1.17 -2.22 -10.22
N ILE A 56 1.38 -0.96 -9.83
CA ILE A 56 0.28 -0.04 -9.52
C ILE A 56 -0.63 0.13 -10.75
N SER A 57 -0.05 0.33 -11.93
CA SER A 57 -0.81 0.46 -13.18
C SER A 57 -1.64 -0.80 -13.48
N GLU A 58 -1.07 -2.00 -13.28
CA GLU A 58 -1.79 -3.27 -13.43
C GLU A 58 -2.98 -3.37 -12.47
N ILE A 59 -2.78 -3.03 -11.18
CA ILE A 59 -3.85 -3.05 -10.17
C ILE A 59 -4.97 -2.06 -10.52
N ILE A 60 -4.61 -0.84 -10.91
CA ILE A 60 -5.60 0.20 -11.26
C ILE A 60 -6.40 -0.22 -12.50
N ASN A 61 -5.74 -0.74 -13.53
CA ASN A 61 -6.41 -1.15 -14.77
C ASN A 61 -7.32 -2.38 -14.57
N ALA A 62 -7.00 -3.27 -13.63
CA ALA A 62 -7.84 -4.44 -13.32
C ALA A 62 -9.16 -4.07 -12.62
N VAL A 63 -9.24 -2.89 -12.01
CA VAL A 63 -10.36 -2.44 -11.17
C VAL A 63 -11.19 -1.34 -11.87
N LYS A 64 -10.71 -0.85 -13.01
CA LYS A 64 -11.37 0.14 -13.84
C LYS A 64 -12.59 -0.46 -14.53
#